data_AF-A0A2R6L7J3-F1
#
_entry.id   AF-A0A2R6L7J3-F1
#
_cell.length_a   1.000
_cell.length_b   1.000
_cell.length_c   1.000
_cell.angle_alpha   90.00
_cell.angle_beta   90.00
_cell.angle_gamma   90.00
#
_symmetry.space_group_name_H-M   'P 1'
#
loop_
_entity.id
_entity.type
_entity.pdbx_description
1 polymer ?
#
loop_
_entity_poly.entity_id
_entity_poly.type
_entity_poly.pdbx_seq_one_letter_code
_entity_poly.pdbx_strand_id
1 'polypeptide(L)'
;MGEGIEIRPARQDDHDAVAAFTRDTWDGGDYIPDVYPDWIEGEGKRTLVADAGDAIAGLGQIVLLSGHEAWGQGLRVNPEFRGKGVSREITYSLFDWARERGAAVARNMVFSWNQAGLGQSRATGYEPVTEFRWLHPDPDSDPDTGMPDNVVADPNAAWSFWSHSDARDHLAGLTLSLEESWAVQELTREMLARAADETALLAVTDRRGTRAMAYRTRTWEGEEDGEEKTYAEYGVGAWDDLDAARTLIDAVAADAADLGADETRVLIPETARAVSDGAYLRANISEEPDFVLAADLTGEYRSFGDSD
;
A
#
# COMPACT_ATOMS: atom_id res chain seq x y z
N MET A 1 -27.59 -13.01 4.30
CA MET A 1 -26.80 -14.14 3.78
C MET A 1 -27.75 -15.20 3.26
N GLY A 2 -27.38 -15.94 2.22
CA GLY A 2 -28.09 -17.18 1.89
C GLY A 2 -27.94 -18.17 3.06
N GLU A 3 -28.96 -18.98 3.34
CA GLU A 3 -28.86 -20.05 4.34
C GLU A 3 -27.62 -20.93 4.02
N GLY A 4 -26.74 -21.12 5.01
CA GLY A 4 -25.62 -22.06 4.92
C GLY A 4 -24.23 -21.50 4.59
N ILE A 5 -24.01 -20.17 4.57
CA ILE A 5 -22.65 -19.59 4.46
C ILE A 5 -22.14 -19.18 5.84
N GLU A 6 -21.01 -19.75 6.28
CA GLU A 6 -20.34 -19.45 7.54
C GLU A 6 -19.06 -18.63 7.31
N ILE A 7 -18.84 -17.58 8.11
CA ILE A 7 -17.56 -16.85 8.11
C ILE A 7 -16.66 -17.46 9.17
N ARG A 8 -15.50 -17.98 8.75
CA ARG A 8 -14.53 -18.62 9.65
C ARG A 8 -13.08 -18.29 9.27
N PRO A 9 -12.12 -18.45 10.21
CA PRO A 9 -10.72 -18.43 9.83
C PRO A 9 -10.40 -19.40 8.69
N ALA A 10 -9.59 -18.90 7.78
CA ALA A 10 -8.97 -19.65 6.70
C ALA A 10 -8.08 -20.79 7.25
N ARG A 11 -8.01 -21.90 6.53
CA ARG A 11 -7.17 -23.06 6.83
C ARG A 11 -6.35 -23.43 5.61
N GLN A 12 -5.22 -24.13 5.82
CA GLN A 12 -4.37 -24.57 4.72
C GLN A 12 -5.15 -25.40 3.68
N ASP A 13 -6.07 -26.25 4.13
CA ASP A 13 -6.89 -27.11 3.27
C ASP A 13 -7.89 -26.34 2.39
N ASP A 14 -8.14 -25.04 2.65
CA ASP A 14 -9.00 -24.21 1.81
C ASP A 14 -8.26 -23.69 0.55
N HIS A 15 -6.93 -23.87 0.47
CA HIS A 15 -6.08 -23.32 -0.59
C HIS A 15 -6.55 -23.69 -1.99
N ASP A 16 -6.78 -24.98 -2.26
CA ASP A 16 -7.20 -25.45 -3.59
C ASP A 16 -8.55 -24.85 -4.00
N ALA A 17 -9.49 -24.75 -3.06
CA ALA A 17 -10.80 -24.17 -3.30
C ALA A 17 -10.72 -22.66 -3.55
N VAL A 18 -9.85 -21.95 -2.82
CA VAL A 18 -9.57 -20.53 -3.04
C VAL A 18 -8.93 -20.31 -4.41
N ALA A 19 -7.86 -21.05 -4.69
CA ALA A 19 -7.13 -20.94 -5.95
C ALA A 19 -8.03 -21.20 -7.15
N ALA A 20 -8.98 -22.13 -7.05
CA ALA A 20 -9.91 -22.45 -8.13
C ALA A 20 -10.75 -21.24 -8.59
N PHE A 21 -11.16 -20.32 -7.70
CA PHE A 21 -11.97 -19.16 -8.08
C PHE A 21 -11.16 -17.86 -8.23
N THR A 22 -9.92 -17.80 -7.74
CA THR A 22 -9.08 -16.60 -7.86
C THR A 22 -8.21 -16.62 -9.12
N ARG A 23 -7.78 -17.78 -9.62
CA ARG A 23 -6.86 -17.90 -10.76
C ARG A 23 -7.29 -17.15 -12.02
N ASP A 24 -8.58 -16.94 -12.25
CA ASP A 24 -9.10 -16.27 -13.44
C ASP A 24 -9.61 -14.84 -13.13
N THR A 25 -9.16 -14.23 -12.03
CA THR A 25 -9.66 -12.90 -11.62
C THR A 25 -9.14 -11.78 -12.54
N TRP A 26 -7.91 -11.90 -13.04
CA TRP A 26 -7.28 -10.91 -13.92
C TRP A 26 -6.61 -11.58 -15.12
N ASP A 27 -6.34 -10.80 -16.18
CA ASP A 27 -5.52 -11.25 -17.30
C ASP A 27 -4.10 -11.56 -16.79
N GLY A 28 -3.73 -12.84 -16.76
CA GLY A 28 -2.44 -13.32 -16.19
C GLY A 28 -2.55 -13.96 -14.80
N GLY A 29 -3.73 -13.91 -14.17
CA GLY A 29 -4.00 -14.57 -12.90
C GLY A 29 -4.08 -13.65 -11.69
N ASP A 30 -4.32 -14.21 -10.52
CA ASP A 30 -4.36 -13.49 -9.24
C ASP A 30 -3.20 -13.96 -8.37
N TYR A 31 -2.62 -13.07 -7.58
CA TYR A 31 -1.47 -13.39 -6.71
C TYR A 31 -1.88 -14.20 -5.47
N ILE A 32 -3.19 -14.22 -5.16
CA ILE A 32 -3.73 -14.87 -3.95
C ILE A 32 -3.27 -16.32 -3.78
N PRO A 33 -3.32 -17.21 -4.78
CA PRO A 33 -2.88 -18.60 -4.63
C PRO A 33 -1.44 -18.73 -4.15
N ASP A 34 -0.55 -17.83 -4.59
CA ASP A 34 0.87 -17.92 -4.29
C ASP A 34 1.17 -17.43 -2.87
N VAL A 35 0.49 -16.37 -2.42
CA VAL A 35 0.70 -15.78 -1.08
C VAL A 35 -0.19 -16.38 0.01
N TYR A 36 -1.20 -17.18 -0.36
CA TYR A 36 -2.18 -17.72 0.58
C TYR A 36 -1.56 -18.50 1.75
N PRO A 37 -0.55 -19.39 1.55
CA PRO A 37 0.07 -20.11 2.66
C PRO A 37 0.64 -19.16 3.73
N ASP A 38 1.30 -18.08 3.30
CA ASP A 38 1.90 -17.10 4.20
C ASP A 38 0.84 -16.20 4.87
N TRP A 39 -0.32 -16.05 4.24
CA TRP A 39 -1.40 -15.21 4.74
C TRP A 39 -2.18 -15.81 5.91
N ILE A 40 -2.24 -17.13 6.03
CA ILE A 40 -3.01 -17.77 7.10
C ILE A 40 -2.22 -17.95 8.41
N GLU A 41 -0.91 -17.71 8.37
CA GLU A 41 0.00 -17.83 9.51
C GLU A 41 0.44 -16.46 10.03
N GLY A 42 0.44 -16.24 11.35
CA GLY A 42 1.09 -15.07 11.96
C GLY A 42 0.25 -14.33 13.00
N GLU A 43 0.94 -13.55 13.82
CA GLU A 43 0.32 -12.61 14.76
C GLU A 43 0.01 -11.29 14.05
N GLY A 44 -0.95 -10.51 14.56
CA GLY A 44 -1.27 -9.18 13.99
C GLY A 44 -2.06 -9.20 12.67
N LYS A 45 -2.36 -10.35 12.08
CA LYS A 45 -3.24 -10.46 10.89
C LYS A 45 -4.31 -11.52 11.03
N ARG A 46 -5.35 -11.42 10.19
CA ARG A 46 -6.47 -12.37 10.16
C ARG A 46 -6.99 -12.55 8.75
N THR A 47 -6.96 -13.79 8.29
CA THR A 47 -7.58 -14.22 7.03
C THR A 47 -8.87 -14.97 7.34
N LEU A 48 -9.98 -14.55 6.73
CA LEU A 48 -11.28 -15.18 6.84
C LEU A 48 -11.72 -15.71 5.47
N VAL A 49 -12.44 -16.82 5.50
CA VAL A 49 -13.16 -17.37 4.35
C VAL A 49 -14.66 -17.41 4.63
N ALA A 50 -15.45 -17.31 3.58
CA ALA A 50 -16.87 -17.62 3.60
C ALA A 50 -17.07 -19.05 3.11
N ASP A 51 -17.36 -19.97 4.02
CA ASP A 51 -17.54 -21.40 3.75
C ASP A 51 -19.01 -21.71 3.45
N ALA A 52 -19.28 -22.27 2.27
CA ALA A 52 -20.62 -22.69 1.84
C ALA A 52 -20.82 -24.22 1.92
N GLY A 53 -19.95 -24.94 2.63
CA GLY A 53 -19.95 -26.39 2.78
C GLY A 53 -19.13 -27.07 1.68
N ASP A 54 -19.65 -27.07 0.46
CA ASP A 54 -19.00 -27.74 -0.69
C ASP A 54 -18.06 -26.81 -1.49
N ALA A 55 -18.00 -25.52 -1.12
CA ALA A 55 -17.19 -24.51 -1.80
C ALA A 55 -16.81 -23.35 -0.87
N ILE A 56 -15.72 -22.65 -1.20
CA ILE A 56 -15.40 -21.36 -0.61
C ILE A 56 -16.03 -20.25 -1.47
N ALA A 57 -16.89 -19.47 -0.83
CA ALA A 57 -17.64 -18.37 -1.45
C ALA A 57 -16.83 -17.06 -1.53
N GLY A 58 -15.76 -16.93 -0.75
CA GLY A 58 -14.88 -15.77 -0.79
C GLY A 58 -13.81 -15.80 0.29
N LEU A 59 -12.85 -14.89 0.19
CA LEU A 59 -11.83 -14.64 1.21
C LEU A 59 -11.60 -13.15 1.41
N GLY A 60 -10.95 -12.80 2.52
CA GLY A 60 -10.34 -11.50 2.74
C GLY A 60 -9.40 -11.55 3.94
N GLN A 61 -8.46 -10.61 4.00
CA GLN A 61 -7.53 -10.48 5.10
C GLN A 61 -7.56 -9.06 5.67
N ILE A 62 -7.27 -8.95 6.95
CA ILE A 62 -6.92 -7.68 7.59
C ILE A 62 -5.62 -7.83 8.37
N VAL A 63 -4.76 -6.81 8.32
CA VAL A 63 -3.46 -6.74 9.02
C VAL A 63 -3.46 -5.52 9.93
N LEU A 64 -2.97 -5.63 11.17
CA LEU A 64 -2.73 -4.48 12.04
C LEU A 64 -1.39 -3.83 11.65
N LEU A 65 -1.43 -2.56 11.27
CA LEU A 65 -0.23 -1.79 10.93
C LEU A 65 0.32 -1.05 12.15
N SER A 66 -0.58 -0.62 13.06
CA SER A 66 -0.22 0.04 14.31
C SER A 66 -1.24 -0.31 15.39
N GLY A 67 -1.10 0.27 16.59
CA GLY A 67 -2.07 0.10 17.67
C GLY A 67 -3.47 0.62 17.36
N HIS A 68 -3.65 1.39 16.27
CA HIS A 68 -4.95 1.98 15.89
C HIS A 68 -5.30 1.83 14.40
N GLU A 69 -4.37 1.36 13.56
CA GLU A 69 -4.58 1.24 12.11
C GLU A 69 -4.59 -0.22 11.66
N ALA A 70 -5.55 -0.55 10.81
CA ALA A 70 -5.66 -1.84 10.16
C ALA A 70 -5.69 -1.67 8.62
N TRP A 71 -5.24 -2.70 7.91
CA TRP A 71 -5.17 -2.75 6.46
C TRP A 71 -5.96 -3.94 5.92
N GLY A 72 -7.02 -3.67 5.16
CA GLY A 72 -7.81 -4.69 4.49
C GLY A 72 -7.23 -5.02 3.11
N GLN A 73 -7.01 -6.31 2.85
CA GLN A 73 -6.43 -6.78 1.59
C GLN A 73 -7.02 -8.10 1.09
N GLY A 74 -6.81 -8.35 -0.20
CA GLY A 74 -7.13 -9.63 -0.85
C GLY A 74 -8.59 -10.03 -0.87
N LEU A 75 -9.52 -9.09 -0.72
CA LEU A 75 -10.95 -9.40 -0.77
C LEU A 75 -11.32 -9.95 -2.16
N ARG A 76 -11.82 -11.18 -2.19
CA ARG A 76 -12.31 -11.86 -3.38
C ARG A 76 -13.61 -12.60 -3.08
N VAL A 77 -14.52 -12.59 -4.04
CA VAL A 77 -15.78 -13.32 -3.97
C VAL A 77 -15.88 -14.24 -5.18
N ASN A 78 -16.10 -15.52 -4.90
CA ASN A 78 -16.36 -16.54 -5.90
C ASN A 78 -17.55 -16.08 -6.79
N PRO A 79 -17.39 -16.05 -8.12
CA PRO A 79 -18.43 -15.62 -9.06
C PRO A 79 -19.81 -16.24 -8.81
N GLU A 80 -19.89 -17.51 -8.41
CA GLU A 80 -21.15 -18.25 -8.15
C GLU A 80 -21.90 -17.77 -6.89
N PHE A 81 -21.23 -16.98 -6.06
CA PHE A 81 -21.73 -16.47 -4.79
C PHE A 81 -21.88 -14.95 -4.76
N ARG A 82 -21.63 -14.26 -5.88
CA ARG A 82 -21.84 -12.81 -6.00
C ARG A 82 -23.32 -12.45 -5.79
N GLY A 83 -23.55 -11.25 -5.26
CA GLY A 83 -24.89 -10.78 -4.90
C GLY A 83 -25.50 -11.38 -3.63
N LYS A 84 -24.80 -12.29 -2.93
CA LYS A 84 -25.28 -12.92 -1.67
C LYS A 84 -24.80 -12.23 -0.39
N GLY A 85 -24.11 -11.09 -0.51
CA GLY A 85 -23.57 -10.32 0.61
C GLY A 85 -22.24 -10.84 1.18
N VAL A 86 -21.56 -11.77 0.50
CA VAL A 86 -20.34 -12.42 1.00
C VAL A 86 -19.23 -11.43 1.37
N SER A 87 -18.91 -10.49 0.48
CA SER A 87 -17.84 -9.51 0.72
C SER A 87 -18.12 -8.64 1.95
N ARG A 88 -19.39 -8.26 2.16
CA ARG A 88 -19.81 -7.44 3.29
C ARG A 88 -19.60 -8.17 4.62
N GLU A 89 -20.04 -9.42 4.70
CA GLU A 89 -19.92 -10.19 5.95
C GLU A 89 -18.46 -10.56 6.27
N ILE A 90 -17.64 -10.87 5.26
CA ILE A 90 -16.18 -11.01 5.44
C ILE A 90 -15.60 -9.70 5.98
N THR A 91 -15.86 -8.57 5.33
CA THR A 91 -15.32 -7.25 5.71
C THR A 91 -15.70 -6.89 7.14
N TYR A 92 -16.98 -7.01 7.52
CA TYR A 92 -17.42 -6.67 8.87
C TYR A 92 -16.87 -7.61 9.94
N SER A 93 -16.67 -8.88 9.62
CA SER A 93 -16.04 -9.83 10.55
C SER A 93 -14.55 -9.53 10.74
N LEU A 94 -13.86 -9.06 9.69
CA LEU A 94 -12.50 -8.56 9.78
C LEU A 94 -12.41 -7.26 10.60
N PHE A 95 -13.36 -6.35 10.41
CA PHE A 95 -13.47 -5.12 11.20
C PHE A 95 -13.69 -5.41 12.69
N ASP A 96 -14.59 -6.33 13.02
CA ASP A 96 -14.79 -6.76 14.40
C ASP A 96 -13.47 -7.26 15.01
N TRP A 97 -12.76 -8.13 14.29
CA TRP A 97 -11.47 -8.68 14.75
C TRP A 97 -10.40 -7.60 14.98
N ALA A 98 -10.30 -6.61 14.08
CA ALA A 98 -9.33 -5.53 14.19
C ALA A 98 -9.70 -4.56 15.32
N ARG A 99 -10.99 -4.20 15.43
CA ARG A 99 -11.51 -3.33 16.49
C ARG A 99 -11.31 -3.92 17.88
N GLU A 100 -11.53 -5.23 18.05
CA GLU A 100 -11.25 -5.96 19.29
C GLU A 100 -9.78 -5.87 19.73
N ARG A 101 -8.86 -5.52 18.81
CA ARG A 101 -7.42 -5.36 19.04
C ARG A 101 -6.97 -3.89 19.11
N GLY A 102 -7.92 -2.95 19.12
CA GLY A 102 -7.63 -1.53 19.29
C GLY A 102 -7.63 -0.71 18.01
N ALA A 103 -7.78 -1.33 16.83
CA ALA A 103 -7.88 -0.58 15.59
C ALA A 103 -9.11 0.36 15.62
N ALA A 104 -8.87 1.63 15.32
CA ALA A 104 -9.89 2.66 15.19
C ALA A 104 -10.21 2.96 13.72
N VAL A 105 -9.29 2.64 12.81
CA VAL A 105 -9.45 2.83 11.37
C VAL A 105 -8.98 1.58 10.63
N ALA A 106 -9.73 1.16 9.61
CA ALA A 106 -9.25 0.22 8.60
C ALA A 106 -9.10 0.95 7.27
N ARG A 107 -8.00 0.73 6.55
CA ARG A 107 -7.79 1.27 5.20
C ARG A 107 -7.61 0.16 4.18
N ASN A 108 -7.85 0.48 2.91
CA ASN A 108 -7.47 -0.37 1.79
C ASN A 108 -7.03 0.49 0.60
N MET A 109 -6.31 -0.14 -0.33
CA MET A 109 -5.95 0.44 -1.62
C MET A 109 -6.76 -0.22 -2.72
N VAL A 110 -7.24 0.57 -3.66
CA VAL A 110 -7.91 0.09 -4.87
C VAL A 110 -7.38 0.88 -6.07
N PHE A 111 -6.95 0.17 -7.10
CA PHE A 111 -6.58 0.79 -8.38
C PHE A 111 -7.73 1.66 -8.92
N SER A 112 -7.44 2.85 -9.43
CA SER A 112 -8.46 3.81 -9.91
C SER A 112 -9.39 3.22 -10.99
N TRP A 113 -8.87 2.33 -11.83
CA TRP A 113 -9.58 1.69 -12.92
C TRP A 113 -10.48 0.52 -12.44
N ASN A 114 -10.29 0.03 -11.21
CA ASN A 114 -11.04 -1.11 -10.68
C ASN A 114 -12.40 -0.68 -10.11
N GLN A 115 -13.34 -0.39 -11.02
CA GLN A 115 -14.70 0.03 -10.67
C GLN A 115 -15.42 -0.93 -9.70
N ALA A 116 -15.20 -2.24 -9.86
CA ALA A 116 -15.83 -3.25 -9.00
C ALA A 116 -15.27 -3.22 -7.58
N GLY A 117 -13.94 -3.10 -7.42
CA GLY A 117 -13.28 -2.97 -6.13
C GLY A 117 -13.64 -1.67 -5.41
N LEU A 118 -13.75 -0.57 -6.16
CA LEU A 118 -14.19 0.72 -5.61
C LEU A 118 -15.64 0.62 -5.13
N GLY A 119 -16.55 0.13 -5.96
CA GLY A 119 -17.95 -0.06 -5.58
C GLY A 119 -18.11 -0.99 -4.37
N GLN A 120 -17.31 -2.06 -4.28
CA GLN A 120 -17.31 -2.97 -3.14
C GLN A 120 -16.85 -2.27 -1.85
N SER A 121 -15.75 -1.52 -1.90
CA SER A 121 -15.22 -0.79 -0.73
C SER A 121 -16.23 0.25 -0.22
N ARG A 122 -16.81 1.02 -1.15
CA ARG A 122 -17.87 1.99 -0.84
C ARG A 122 -19.06 1.33 -0.17
N ALA A 123 -19.48 0.16 -0.63
CA ALA A 123 -20.65 -0.54 -0.09
C ALA A 123 -20.42 -1.14 1.31
N THR A 124 -19.19 -1.16 1.83
CA THR A 124 -18.83 -1.72 3.14
C THR A 124 -18.31 -0.69 4.14
N GLY A 125 -18.51 0.60 3.89
CA GLY A 125 -18.15 1.65 4.86
C GLY A 125 -16.85 2.38 4.61
N TYR A 126 -16.12 2.03 3.54
CA TYR A 126 -14.90 2.74 3.19
C TYR A 126 -15.21 4.06 2.45
N GLU A 127 -14.72 5.16 2.99
CA GLU A 127 -14.76 6.51 2.41
C GLU A 127 -13.40 6.90 1.81
N PRO A 128 -13.32 7.71 0.75
CA PRO A 128 -12.08 7.99 0.05
C PRO A 128 -11.25 8.93 0.93
N VAL A 129 -9.94 8.69 1.00
CA VAL A 129 -9.02 9.49 1.83
C VAL A 129 -8.06 10.30 0.96
N THR A 130 -7.34 9.61 0.08
CA THR A 130 -6.33 10.21 -0.78
C THR A 130 -6.11 9.36 -2.03
N GLU A 131 -5.38 9.93 -2.97
CA GLU A 131 -4.86 9.30 -4.17
C GLU A 131 -3.34 9.50 -4.25
N PHE A 132 -2.64 8.57 -4.89
CA PHE A 132 -1.20 8.66 -5.13
C PHE A 132 -0.83 8.06 -6.48
N ARG A 133 0.38 8.37 -6.95
CA ARG A 133 0.97 7.88 -8.19
C ARG A 133 2.32 7.25 -7.93
N TRP A 134 2.78 6.37 -8.81
CA TRP A 134 4.14 5.86 -8.80
C TRP A 134 5.04 6.66 -9.74
N LEU A 135 6.19 7.10 -9.23
CA LEU A 135 7.37 7.41 -10.05
C LEU A 135 8.28 6.19 -10.12
N HIS A 136 9.00 6.07 -11.23
CA HIS A 136 9.99 5.02 -11.47
C HIS A 136 11.31 5.64 -11.98
N PRO A 137 12.04 6.40 -11.13
CA PRO A 137 13.39 6.85 -11.48
C PRO A 137 14.26 5.69 -11.95
N ASP A 138 14.87 5.83 -13.12
CA ASP A 138 15.83 4.83 -13.59
C ASP A 138 17.03 4.79 -12.62
N PRO A 139 17.42 3.63 -12.08
CA PRO A 139 18.65 3.51 -11.30
C PRO A 139 19.84 4.03 -12.14
N ASP A 140 20.58 5.01 -11.62
CA ASP A 140 21.70 5.57 -12.38
C ASP A 140 22.86 4.57 -12.40
N SER A 141 23.19 4.07 -13.58
CA SER A 141 24.28 3.11 -13.77
C SER A 141 25.63 3.77 -14.00
N ASP A 142 25.70 5.11 -14.02
CA ASP A 142 26.98 5.82 -14.06
C ASP A 142 27.66 5.76 -12.68
N PRO A 143 28.78 5.00 -12.55
CA PRO A 143 29.46 4.85 -11.26
C PRO A 143 30.08 6.16 -10.75
N ASP A 144 30.15 7.21 -11.58
CA ASP A 144 30.60 8.54 -11.16
C ASP A 144 29.46 9.39 -10.58
N THR A 145 28.19 9.00 -10.76
CA THR A 145 27.03 9.65 -10.12
C THR A 145 26.80 9.07 -8.72
N GLY A 146 27.50 9.61 -7.72
CA GLY A 146 27.25 9.28 -6.32
C GLY A 146 26.03 9.98 -5.72
N MET A 147 25.68 9.60 -4.49
CA MET A 147 24.69 10.30 -3.67
C MET A 147 24.95 11.82 -3.64
N PRO A 148 23.96 12.68 -3.95
CA PRO A 148 24.18 14.13 -3.93
C PRO A 148 24.64 14.65 -2.57
N ASP A 149 25.61 15.59 -2.57
CA ASP A 149 26.29 16.11 -1.37
C ASP A 149 25.36 16.69 -0.30
N ASN A 150 24.17 17.14 -0.70
CA ASN A 150 23.19 17.79 0.18
C ASN A 150 22.05 16.87 0.63
N VAL A 151 22.21 15.56 0.50
CA VAL A 151 21.31 14.53 1.02
C VAL A 151 21.86 13.99 2.34
N VAL A 152 21.01 13.92 3.37
CA VAL A 152 21.38 13.41 4.69
C VAL A 152 20.36 12.39 5.21
N ALA A 153 20.83 11.42 5.99
CA ALA A 153 19.99 10.46 6.69
C ALA A 153 19.65 10.94 8.12
N ASP A 154 18.97 12.09 8.23
CA ASP A 154 18.54 12.67 9.53
C ASP A 154 17.01 12.56 9.71
N PRO A 155 16.53 11.67 10.60
CA PRO A 155 15.09 11.51 10.88
C PRO A 155 14.40 12.78 11.38
N ASN A 156 15.11 13.65 12.12
CA ASN A 156 14.53 14.89 12.61
C ASN A 156 14.37 15.92 11.49
N ALA A 157 15.34 15.97 10.57
CA ALA A 157 15.28 16.82 9.39
C ALA A 157 14.11 16.39 8.48
N ALA A 158 14.01 15.09 8.18
CA ALA A 158 12.92 14.53 7.39
C ALA A 158 11.55 14.77 8.05
N TRP A 159 11.42 14.48 9.35
CA TRP A 159 10.16 14.71 10.08
C TRP A 159 9.74 16.18 10.08
N SER A 160 10.69 17.10 10.29
CA SER A 160 10.41 18.53 10.32
C SER A 160 9.84 19.03 9.00
N PHE A 161 10.38 18.53 7.87
CA PHE A 161 9.85 18.83 6.53
C PHE A 161 8.49 18.17 6.31
N TRP A 162 8.38 16.85 6.50
CA TRP A 162 7.14 16.10 6.27
C TRP A 162 5.94 16.72 6.98
N SER A 163 6.10 17.05 8.27
CA SER A 163 5.03 17.59 9.13
C SER A 163 4.35 18.86 8.61
N HIS A 164 4.99 19.58 7.68
CA HIS A 164 4.51 20.85 7.12
C HIS A 164 4.47 20.86 5.59
N SER A 165 4.61 19.70 4.96
CA SER A 165 4.67 19.58 3.51
C SER A 165 3.27 19.47 2.88
N ASP A 166 3.09 20.05 1.69
CA ASP A 166 1.86 19.90 0.91
C ASP A 166 1.57 18.41 0.58
N ALA A 167 2.63 17.60 0.41
CA ALA A 167 2.51 16.17 0.16
C ALA A 167 1.85 15.45 1.35
N ARG A 168 2.25 15.78 2.58
CA ARG A 168 1.64 15.24 3.81
C ARG A 168 0.17 15.60 3.91
N ASP A 169 -0.19 16.84 3.57
CA ASP A 169 -1.58 17.29 3.62
C ASP A 169 -2.44 16.60 2.56
N HIS A 170 -1.92 16.44 1.34
CA HIS A 170 -2.61 15.71 0.27
C HIS A 170 -2.78 14.23 0.61
N LEU A 171 -1.71 13.57 1.06
CA LEU A 171 -1.70 12.14 1.40
C LEU A 171 -2.37 11.82 2.73
N ALA A 172 -2.97 12.81 3.41
CA ALA A 172 -3.52 12.67 4.76
C ALA A 172 -2.52 12.09 5.79
N GLY A 173 -1.22 12.34 5.62
CA GLY A 173 -0.16 11.80 6.45
C GLY A 173 0.23 10.35 6.16
N LEU A 174 -0.33 9.73 5.13
CA LEU A 174 -0.13 8.33 4.80
C LEU A 174 1.08 8.11 3.89
N THR A 175 1.85 7.07 4.19
CA THR A 175 3.00 6.60 3.41
C THR A 175 3.08 5.07 3.46
N LEU A 176 3.90 4.43 2.62
CA LEU A 176 3.97 2.96 2.62
C LEU A 176 4.51 2.40 3.94
N SER A 177 3.96 1.26 4.33
CA SER A 177 4.46 0.48 5.44
C SER A 177 5.87 -0.05 5.15
N LEU A 178 6.72 -0.03 6.18
CA LEU A 178 8.04 -0.67 6.15
C LEU A 178 7.92 -2.20 6.16
N GLU A 179 6.78 -2.75 6.61
CA GLU A 179 6.62 -4.18 6.88
C GLU A 179 5.61 -4.86 5.96
N GLU A 180 4.46 -4.22 5.73
CA GLU A 180 3.35 -4.81 4.98
C GLU A 180 3.30 -4.30 3.55
N SER A 181 3.29 -5.22 2.58
CA SER A 181 3.32 -4.85 1.15
C SER A 181 2.08 -4.10 0.72
N TRP A 182 2.27 -3.03 -0.08
CA TRP A 182 1.21 -2.14 -0.60
C TRP A 182 0.42 -1.35 0.46
N ALA A 183 0.60 -1.68 1.74
CA ALA A 183 -0.13 -1.02 2.81
C ALA A 183 0.36 0.41 3.02
N VAL A 184 -0.57 1.33 3.25
CA VAL A 184 -0.24 2.69 3.71
C VAL A 184 -0.70 2.89 5.16
N GLN A 185 0.12 3.59 5.93
CA GLN A 185 -0.14 3.97 7.31
C GLN A 185 0.35 5.39 7.58
N GLU A 186 -0.07 5.96 8.70
CA GLU A 186 0.44 7.24 9.16
C GLU A 186 1.97 7.18 9.36
N LEU A 187 2.70 8.07 8.69
CA LEU A 187 4.14 8.17 8.88
C LEU A 187 4.44 8.62 10.31
N THR A 188 5.34 7.91 10.99
CA THR A 188 5.81 8.27 12.33
C THR A 188 7.30 8.62 12.34
N ARG A 189 7.74 9.33 13.39
CA ARG A 189 9.18 9.57 13.63
C ARG A 189 9.97 8.28 13.79
N GLU A 190 9.36 7.26 14.39
CA GLU A 190 9.98 5.96 14.60
C GLU A 190 10.21 5.24 13.27
N MET A 191 9.26 5.29 12.34
CA MET A 191 9.46 4.76 10.99
C MET A 191 10.63 5.45 10.27
N LEU A 192 10.77 6.77 10.38
CA LEU A 192 11.91 7.48 9.79
C LEU A 192 13.23 7.10 10.46
N ALA A 193 13.25 6.91 11.78
CA ALA A 193 14.43 6.45 12.50
C ALA A 193 14.81 5.02 12.08
N ARG A 194 13.84 4.12 11.94
CA ARG A 194 14.05 2.76 11.44
C ARG A 194 14.54 2.76 10.00
N ALA A 195 13.94 3.55 9.11
CA ALA A 195 14.39 3.61 7.73
C ALA A 195 15.84 4.14 7.62
N ALA A 196 16.25 5.08 8.47
CA ALA A 196 17.63 5.57 8.52
C ALA A 196 18.64 4.52 9.01
N ASP A 197 18.20 3.56 9.85
CA ASP A 197 19.06 2.53 10.44
C ASP A 197 19.05 1.21 9.64
N GLU A 198 17.88 0.80 9.16
CA GLU A 198 17.62 -0.50 8.56
C GLU A 198 17.65 -0.48 7.02
N THR A 199 17.26 0.64 6.39
CA THR A 199 17.10 0.73 4.93
C THR A 199 17.80 1.96 4.34
N ALA A 200 17.06 3.02 4.03
CA ALA A 200 17.59 4.31 3.60
C ALA A 200 16.60 5.43 3.97
N LEU A 201 17.15 6.55 4.43
CA LEU A 201 16.44 7.82 4.60
C LEU A 201 17.17 8.91 3.81
N LEU A 202 16.44 9.57 2.92
CA LEU A 202 16.97 10.60 2.04
C LEU A 202 16.29 11.93 2.40
N ALA A 203 17.00 12.84 3.06
CA ALA A 203 16.52 14.20 3.31
C ALA A 203 17.37 15.22 2.53
N VAL A 204 16.77 15.90 1.56
CA VAL A 204 17.44 16.94 0.78
C VAL A 204 17.47 18.22 1.59
N THR A 205 18.65 18.80 1.78
CA THR A 205 18.85 20.03 2.55
C THR A 205 19.47 21.14 1.71
N ASP A 206 19.15 22.37 2.06
CA ASP A 206 19.83 23.55 1.54
C ASP A 206 19.99 24.60 2.65
N ARG A 207 20.45 25.80 2.29
CA ARG A 207 20.60 26.93 3.22
C ARG A 207 19.29 27.41 3.87
N ARG A 208 18.13 27.00 3.35
CA ARG A 208 16.78 27.34 3.85
C ARG A 208 16.20 26.22 4.73
N GLY A 209 16.82 25.05 4.76
CA GLY A 209 16.42 23.91 5.58
C GLY A 209 16.21 22.64 4.76
N THR A 210 15.45 21.70 5.28
CA THR A 210 15.06 20.49 4.55
C THR A 210 13.99 20.83 3.51
N ARG A 211 14.21 20.39 2.27
CA ARG A 211 13.41 20.75 1.09
C ARG A 211 12.69 19.55 0.46
N ALA A 212 13.14 18.34 0.74
CA ALA A 212 12.51 17.13 0.25
C ALA A 212 12.86 15.94 1.15
N MET A 213 12.05 14.88 1.08
CA MET A 213 12.34 13.63 1.75
C MET A 213 11.84 12.41 0.97
N ALA A 214 12.55 11.29 1.12
CA ALA A 214 12.09 9.94 0.79
C ALA A 214 12.67 8.93 1.79
N TYR A 215 12.08 7.73 1.85
CA TYR A 215 12.65 6.62 2.59
C TYR A 215 12.37 5.31 1.86
N ARG A 216 13.33 4.38 1.88
CA ARG A 216 13.19 3.07 1.26
C ARG A 216 12.44 2.13 2.21
N THR A 217 11.41 1.45 1.72
CA THR A 217 10.65 0.47 2.51
C THR A 217 11.31 -0.89 2.43
N ARG A 218 11.58 -1.39 1.22
CA ARG A 218 12.14 -2.72 0.98
C ARG A 218 12.75 -2.85 -0.42
N THR A 219 13.45 -3.96 -0.62
CA THR A 219 13.79 -4.51 -1.93
C THR A 219 13.16 -5.90 -2.08
N TRP A 220 12.88 -6.31 -3.32
CA TRP A 220 12.44 -7.68 -3.61
C TRP A 220 12.85 -8.09 -5.02
N GLU A 221 12.92 -9.40 -5.23
CA GLU A 221 13.08 -10.01 -6.55
C GLU A 221 11.69 -10.34 -7.11
N GLY A 222 11.46 -10.00 -8.37
CA GLY A 222 10.24 -10.33 -9.11
C GLY A 222 10.57 -10.76 -10.53
N GLU A 223 9.59 -11.30 -11.25
CA GLU A 223 9.73 -11.66 -12.67
C GLU A 223 8.89 -10.71 -13.52
N GLU A 224 9.49 -10.10 -14.52
CA GLU A 224 8.79 -9.29 -15.53
C GLU A 224 9.24 -9.75 -16.92
N ASP A 225 8.27 -10.06 -17.79
CA ASP A 225 8.52 -10.60 -19.15
C ASP A 225 9.46 -11.83 -19.22
N GLY A 226 9.51 -12.62 -18.15
CA GLY A 226 10.35 -13.82 -18.06
C GLY A 226 11.80 -13.55 -17.60
N GLU A 227 12.11 -12.32 -17.20
CA GLU A 227 13.40 -11.93 -16.64
C GLU A 227 13.27 -11.63 -15.15
N GLU A 228 14.17 -12.19 -14.33
CA GLU A 228 14.28 -11.83 -12.92
C GLU A 228 14.78 -10.38 -12.82
N LYS A 229 14.05 -9.57 -12.07
CA LYS A 229 14.35 -8.17 -11.78
C LYS A 229 14.36 -7.91 -10.28
N THR A 230 15.27 -7.06 -9.86
CA THR A 230 15.33 -6.53 -8.50
C THR A 230 14.66 -5.17 -8.44
N TYR A 231 13.77 -4.98 -7.47
CA TYR A 231 13.02 -3.74 -7.29
C TYR A 231 13.41 -3.06 -5.98
N ALA A 232 13.48 -1.73 -5.99
CA ALA A 232 13.59 -0.89 -4.79
C ALA A 232 12.33 -0.02 -4.61
N GLU A 233 11.64 -0.16 -3.48
CA GLU A 233 10.44 0.63 -3.16
C GLU A 233 10.71 1.72 -2.13
N TYR A 234 10.15 2.90 -2.39
CA TYR A 234 10.25 4.08 -1.55
C TYR A 234 8.87 4.53 -1.09
N GLY A 235 8.74 4.70 0.23
CA GLY A 235 7.44 4.86 0.87
C GLY A 235 6.75 6.19 0.67
N VAL A 236 7.51 7.22 0.30
CA VAL A 236 7.02 8.49 -0.20
C VAL A 236 8.15 9.26 -0.88
N GLY A 237 7.83 10.06 -1.89
CA GLY A 237 8.64 11.15 -2.41
C GLY A 237 7.90 12.47 -2.21
N ALA A 238 8.48 13.37 -1.41
CA ALA A 238 7.88 14.68 -1.11
C ALA A 238 8.92 15.79 -1.25
N TRP A 239 8.57 16.89 -1.93
CA TRP A 239 9.49 18.00 -2.20
C TRP A 239 8.80 19.38 -2.21
N ASP A 240 9.55 20.41 -1.85
CA ASP A 240 9.05 21.79 -1.74
C ASP A 240 9.20 22.61 -3.02
N ASP A 241 10.12 22.24 -3.92
CA ASP A 241 10.35 22.88 -5.22
C ASP A 241 10.99 21.91 -6.22
N LEU A 242 11.08 22.31 -7.49
CA LEU A 242 11.57 21.47 -8.58
C LEU A 242 13.06 21.12 -8.45
N ASP A 243 13.87 22.00 -7.84
CA ASP A 243 15.29 21.72 -7.62
C ASP A 243 15.45 20.65 -6.54
N ALA A 244 14.67 20.73 -5.46
CA ALA A 244 14.61 19.68 -4.44
C ALA A 244 14.07 18.36 -4.99
N ALA A 245 13.08 18.40 -5.91
CA ALA A 245 12.57 17.23 -6.61
C ALA A 245 13.66 16.53 -7.42
N ARG A 246 14.45 17.30 -8.20
CA ARG A 246 15.57 16.78 -8.97
C ARG A 246 16.57 16.07 -8.05
N THR A 247 17.03 16.76 -7.00
CA THR A 247 17.99 16.16 -6.07
C THR A 247 17.44 14.91 -5.37
N LEU A 248 16.15 14.89 -5.02
CA LEU A 248 15.54 13.71 -4.40
C LEU A 248 15.48 12.52 -5.38
N ILE A 249 15.10 12.77 -6.64
CA ILE A 249 15.03 11.75 -7.69
C ILE A 249 16.44 11.20 -7.99
N ASP A 250 17.44 12.07 -8.10
CA ASP A 250 18.85 11.67 -8.28
C ASP A 250 19.33 10.82 -7.08
N ALA A 251 18.93 11.19 -5.85
CA ALA A 251 19.26 10.43 -4.64
C ALA A 251 18.61 9.04 -4.60
N VAL A 252 17.35 8.94 -5.04
CA VAL A 252 16.64 7.64 -5.16
C VAL A 252 17.29 6.76 -6.22
N ALA A 253 17.66 7.34 -7.38
CA ALA A 253 18.34 6.62 -8.44
C ALA A 253 19.72 6.09 -7.98
N ALA A 254 20.50 6.91 -7.29
CA ALA A 254 21.78 6.50 -6.71
C ALA A 254 21.63 5.41 -5.63
N ASP A 255 20.67 5.57 -4.72
CA ASP A 255 20.38 4.57 -3.67
C ASP A 255 19.92 3.23 -4.25
N ALA A 256 19.12 3.24 -5.33
CA ALA A 256 18.70 2.04 -6.05
C ALA A 256 19.85 1.38 -6.80
N ALA A 257 20.72 2.16 -7.44
CA ALA A 257 21.89 1.66 -8.15
C ALA A 257 22.91 1.00 -7.19
N ASP A 258 23.11 1.56 -6.00
CA ASP A 258 23.98 0.99 -4.96
C ASP A 258 23.47 -0.39 -4.48
N LEU A 259 22.16 -0.65 -4.58
CA LEU A 259 21.55 -1.96 -4.31
C LEU A 259 21.64 -2.92 -5.49
N GLY A 260 21.99 -2.45 -6.68
CA GLY A 260 21.85 -3.21 -7.93
C GLY A 260 20.39 -3.47 -8.29
N ALA A 261 19.47 -2.58 -7.93
CA ALA A 261 18.08 -2.68 -8.36
C ALA A 261 17.98 -2.37 -9.87
N ASP A 262 17.13 -3.12 -10.57
CA ASP A 262 16.80 -2.90 -11.97
C ASP A 262 15.68 -1.86 -12.11
N GLU A 263 14.76 -1.83 -11.14
CA GLU A 263 13.57 -1.00 -11.17
C GLU A 263 13.36 -0.28 -9.84
N THR A 264 12.78 0.92 -9.89
CA THR A 264 12.36 1.64 -8.70
C THR A 264 10.86 1.90 -8.68
N ARG A 265 10.33 2.11 -7.49
CA ARG A 265 8.96 2.54 -7.29
C ARG A 265 8.87 3.52 -6.13
N VAL A 266 8.44 4.76 -6.41
CA VAL A 266 8.33 5.83 -5.41
C VAL A 266 6.88 6.32 -5.35
N LEU A 267 6.25 6.23 -4.17
CA LEU A 267 4.91 6.78 -3.96
C LEU A 267 4.97 8.32 -3.95
N ILE A 268 4.19 9.00 -4.77
CA ILE A 268 4.06 10.47 -4.77
C ILE A 268 2.58 10.90 -4.67
N PRO A 269 2.28 12.09 -4.12
CA PRO A 269 0.90 12.61 -4.13
C PRO A 269 0.39 12.78 -5.57
N GLU A 270 -0.86 12.38 -5.83
CA GLU A 270 -1.51 12.57 -7.12
C GLU A 270 -1.96 14.03 -7.29
N THR A 271 -0.99 14.90 -7.56
CA THR A 271 -1.23 16.32 -7.81
C THR A 271 -0.65 16.73 -9.14
N ALA A 272 -1.29 17.69 -9.81
CA ALA A 272 -0.78 18.25 -11.06
C ALA A 272 0.69 18.66 -10.95
N ARG A 273 1.09 19.22 -9.80
CA ARG A 273 2.47 19.59 -9.52
C ARG A 273 3.39 18.37 -9.47
N ALA A 274 3.16 17.44 -8.53
CA ALA A 274 4.09 16.34 -8.31
C ALA A 274 4.22 15.43 -9.54
N VAL A 275 3.11 15.13 -10.20
CA VAL A 275 3.10 14.30 -11.43
C VAL A 275 3.82 15.04 -12.57
N SER A 276 3.58 16.34 -12.75
CA SER A 276 4.26 17.12 -13.80
C SER A 276 5.75 17.33 -13.52
N ASP A 277 6.16 17.47 -12.25
CA ASP A 277 7.55 17.57 -11.85
C ASP A 277 8.29 16.25 -12.18
N GLY A 278 7.70 15.10 -11.83
CA GLY A 278 8.24 13.77 -12.17
C GLY A 278 8.37 13.56 -13.68
N ALA A 279 7.34 13.92 -14.45
CA ALA A 279 7.38 13.86 -15.92
C ALA A 279 8.43 14.82 -16.52
N TYR A 280 8.54 16.04 -15.99
CA TYR A 280 9.54 17.02 -16.43
C TYR A 280 10.96 16.52 -16.18
N LEU A 281 11.18 15.85 -15.05
CA LEU A 281 12.46 15.25 -14.65
C LEU A 281 12.72 13.87 -15.26
N ARG A 282 11.79 13.35 -16.07
CA ARG A 282 11.89 12.04 -16.74
C ARG A 282 12.02 10.86 -15.78
N ALA A 283 11.42 10.96 -14.60
CA ALA A 283 11.44 9.91 -13.58
C ALA A 283 10.41 8.80 -13.83
N ASN A 284 9.86 8.69 -15.04
CA ASN A 284 8.72 7.84 -15.43
C ASN A 284 7.49 7.99 -14.50
N ILE A 285 6.29 7.68 -14.99
CA ILE A 285 5.04 7.78 -14.20
C ILE A 285 4.14 6.60 -14.52
N SER A 286 3.47 6.03 -13.51
CA SER A 286 2.42 5.05 -13.76
C SER A 286 1.24 5.66 -14.52
N GLU A 287 0.60 4.87 -15.38
CA GLU A 287 -0.52 5.35 -16.22
C GLU A 287 -1.73 5.80 -15.38
N GLU A 288 -2.01 5.08 -14.31
CA GLU A 288 -3.18 5.27 -13.44
C GLU A 288 -2.79 5.50 -11.97
N PRO A 289 -3.57 6.28 -11.20
CA PRO A 289 -3.34 6.47 -9.78
C PRO A 289 -3.95 5.32 -8.97
N ASP A 290 -3.55 5.27 -7.71
CA ASP A 290 -4.09 4.37 -6.70
C ASP A 290 -4.91 5.16 -5.68
N PHE A 291 -6.07 4.63 -5.29
CA PHE A 291 -6.94 5.25 -4.30
C PHE A 291 -6.84 4.54 -2.97
N VAL A 292 -6.71 5.33 -1.90
CA VAL A 292 -6.78 4.85 -0.52
C VAL A 292 -8.13 5.22 0.05
N LEU A 293 -8.83 4.24 0.60
CA LEU A 293 -10.08 4.45 1.33
C LEU A 293 -9.94 4.04 2.79
N ALA A 294 -10.79 4.57 3.65
CA ALA A 294 -10.79 4.29 5.09
C ALA A 294 -12.21 4.09 5.64
N ALA A 295 -12.36 3.13 6.54
CA ALA A 295 -13.54 2.91 7.35
C ALA A 295 -13.24 3.25 8.81
N ASP A 296 -14.13 4.02 9.45
CA ASP A 296 -14.10 4.30 10.88
C ASP A 296 -14.65 3.09 11.66
N LEU A 297 -13.80 2.46 12.45
CA LEU A 297 -14.15 1.28 13.25
C LEU A 297 -14.74 1.64 14.62
N THR A 298 -14.75 2.92 15.01
CA THR A 298 -15.33 3.39 16.26
C THR A 298 -16.86 3.51 16.19
N GLY A 299 -17.41 3.60 14.98
CA GLY A 299 -18.85 3.70 14.72
C GLY A 299 -19.57 2.36 14.50
N GLU A 300 -20.85 2.44 14.13
CA GLU A 300 -21.69 1.29 13.79
C GLU A 300 -21.59 0.92 12.30
N TYR A 301 -20.40 0.49 11.83
CA TYR A 301 -20.19 0.15 10.40
C TYR A 301 -21.12 -0.97 9.87
N ARG A 302 -21.67 -1.82 10.74
CA ARG A 302 -22.62 -2.87 10.32
C ARG A 302 -23.95 -2.32 9.81
N SER A 303 -24.32 -1.10 10.18
CA SER A 303 -25.54 -0.42 9.71
C SER A 303 -25.30 0.47 8.47
N PHE A 304 -24.11 0.45 7.88
CA PHE A 304 -23.69 1.34 6.79
C PHE A 304 -24.52 1.21 5.47
N GLY A 305 -25.53 0.34 5.43
CA GLY A 305 -26.52 0.27 4.36
C GLY A 305 -27.96 0.11 4.83
N ASP A 306 -28.21 0.23 6.15
CA ASP A 306 -29.52 0.01 6.77
C ASP A 306 -30.24 1.32 7.12
N SER A 307 -29.64 2.49 6.85
CA SER A 307 -30.21 3.81 7.16
C SER A 307 -30.85 4.48 5.93
N ASP A 308 -32.19 4.59 6.00
CA ASP A 308 -33.20 5.45 5.34
C ASP A 308 -33.19 5.67 3.81
#